data_AF-A0A1L9V0J4-F1
#
_entry.id   AF-A0A1L9V0J4-F1
#
_cell.length_a   1.000
_cell.length_b   1.000
_cell.length_c   1.000
_cell.angle_alpha   90.00
_cell.angle_beta   90.00
_cell.angle_gamma   90.00
#
_symmetry.space_group_name_H-M   'P 1'
#
loop_
_entity.id
_entity.type
_entity.pdbx_description
1 polymer ?
#
loop_
_entity_poly.entity_id
_entity_poly.type
_entity_poly.pdbx_seq_one_letter_code
_entity_poly.pdbx_strand_id
1 'polypeptide(L)'
;MSEEDYRHHMTQISAPMTKDLMAKYGIVRWTQIHNTSATRALMAELFDPQFANVADYDCFSQAVFRDIEDYKRMKQDPWYKEHLIGDHENFADTKRSRMTIGWVEEFVRDGKCLGSMMNISLLTIPVLLDTSVEPAHLIDQWVRVYHYGHRVLPTLSVATGFFYAWAVARKRKSGRPWGIFALAGLTTMSMLPFTWTVMQATNSTLFATQISNHAGQVVSLDNAISLITKWTLLHTTRVLFPLTGALMGWIGTLRQLN
;
A
#
# COMPACT_ATOMS: atom_id res chain seq x y z
N MET A 1 37.29 8.17 -1.02
CA MET A 1 37.48 6.86 -1.68
C MET A 1 36.81 6.89 -3.05
N SER A 2 37.07 5.91 -3.92
CA SER A 2 36.34 5.80 -5.18
C SER A 2 34.88 5.38 -4.95
N GLU A 3 34.01 5.57 -5.94
CA GLU A 3 32.60 5.14 -5.86
C GLU A 3 32.46 3.61 -5.77
N GLU A 4 33.37 2.87 -6.42
CA GLU A 4 33.40 1.42 -6.37
C GLU A 4 33.82 0.92 -4.99
N ASP A 5 34.89 1.49 -4.42
CA ASP A 5 35.34 1.18 -3.07
C ASP A 5 34.26 1.49 -2.04
N TYR A 6 33.57 2.63 -2.19
CA TYR A 6 32.45 3.00 -1.33
C TYR A 6 31.32 1.97 -1.40
N ARG A 7 30.87 1.61 -2.61
CA ARG A 7 29.79 0.62 -2.78
C ARG A 7 30.20 -0.75 -2.24
N HIS A 8 31.45 -1.15 -2.46
CA HIS A 8 31.98 -2.39 -1.91
C HIS A 8 31.95 -2.36 -0.38
N HIS A 9 32.50 -1.32 0.24
CA HIS A 9 32.50 -1.16 1.69
C HIS A 9 31.09 -1.22 2.27
N MET A 10 30.15 -0.45 1.70
CA MET A 10 28.79 -0.40 2.21
C MET A 10 28.03 -1.73 2.07
N THR A 11 28.19 -2.44 0.95
CA THR A 11 27.39 -3.64 0.65
C THR A 11 28.02 -4.94 1.14
N GLN A 12 29.35 -5.02 1.19
CA GLN A 12 30.09 -6.22 1.54
C GLN A 12 30.70 -6.18 2.95
N ILE A 13 30.82 -5.00 3.56
CA ILE A 13 31.40 -4.83 4.90
C ILE A 13 30.34 -4.31 5.86
N SER A 14 29.88 -3.06 5.69
CA SER A 14 28.95 -2.42 6.64
C SER A 14 27.61 -3.14 6.71
N ALA A 15 27.00 -3.49 5.57
CA ALA A 15 25.68 -4.10 5.57
C ALA A 15 25.65 -5.49 6.23
N PRO A 16 26.56 -6.43 5.95
CA PRO A 16 26.64 -7.70 6.69
C PRO A 16 26.83 -7.53 8.20
N MET A 17 27.61 -6.54 8.64
CA MET A 17 27.80 -6.28 10.07
C MET A 17 26.58 -5.64 10.76
N THR A 18 25.72 -4.96 10.00
CA THR A 18 24.67 -4.08 10.56
C THR A 18 23.26 -4.66 10.41
N LYS A 19 22.94 -5.33 9.29
CA LYS A 19 21.55 -5.64 8.92
C LYS A 19 20.84 -6.55 9.93
N ASP A 20 21.53 -7.54 10.47
CA ASP A 20 20.94 -8.50 11.41
C ASP A 20 20.76 -7.85 12.79
N LEU A 21 21.65 -6.93 13.16
CA LEU A 21 21.49 -6.10 14.34
C LEU A 21 20.31 -5.14 14.20
N MET A 22 20.15 -4.49 13.05
CA MET A 22 19.00 -3.65 12.73
C MET A 22 17.69 -4.45 12.86
N ALA A 23 17.64 -5.66 12.28
CA ALA A 23 16.49 -6.54 12.39
C ALA A 23 16.20 -6.94 13.86
N LYS A 24 17.23 -7.33 14.62
CA LYS A 24 17.13 -7.67 16.05
C LYS A 24 16.45 -6.58 16.88
N TYR A 25 16.73 -5.31 16.57
CA TYR A 25 16.20 -4.17 17.33
C TYR A 25 14.89 -3.61 16.79
N GLY A 26 14.32 -4.15 15.71
CA GLY A 26 13.01 -3.72 15.21
C GLY A 26 13.06 -2.67 14.10
N ILE A 27 14.22 -2.45 13.47
CA ILE A 27 14.31 -1.68 12.23
C ILE A 27 13.62 -2.50 11.13
N VAL A 28 12.54 -1.96 10.57
CA VAL A 28 11.65 -2.69 9.64
C VAL A 28 12.08 -2.58 8.20
N ARG A 29 12.91 -1.58 7.86
CA ARG A 29 13.46 -1.40 6.52
C ARG A 29 14.75 -0.61 6.60
N TRP A 30 15.79 -1.07 5.92
CA TRP A 30 16.99 -0.29 5.68
C TRP A 30 17.35 -0.36 4.20
N THR A 31 17.50 0.80 3.58
CA THR A 31 17.85 0.93 2.16
C THR A 31 19.00 1.89 1.96
N GLN A 32 19.79 1.65 0.93
CA GLN A 32 20.84 2.53 0.45
C GLN A 32 20.59 2.87 -1.01
N ILE A 33 20.62 4.15 -1.35
CA ILE A 33 20.52 4.65 -2.72
C ILE A 33 21.88 5.21 -3.08
N HIS A 34 22.60 4.55 -3.98
CA HIS A 34 23.95 4.97 -4.40
C HIS A 34 23.86 5.93 -5.60
N ASN A 35 24.26 7.18 -5.39
CA ASN A 35 24.19 8.25 -6.37
C ASN A 35 25.57 8.45 -7.03
N THR A 36 25.95 7.56 -7.94
CA THR A 36 27.21 7.67 -8.68
C THR A 36 27.22 8.91 -9.56
N SER A 37 28.40 9.32 -10.00
CA SER A 37 28.57 10.40 -10.97
C SER A 37 27.76 10.14 -12.23
N ALA A 38 27.68 8.87 -12.67
CA ALA A 38 26.87 8.45 -13.81
C ALA A 38 25.36 8.58 -13.56
N THR A 39 24.83 8.10 -12.42
CA THR A 39 23.37 8.21 -12.16
C THR A 39 22.95 9.64 -11.84
N ARG A 40 23.82 10.43 -11.19
CA ARG A 40 23.59 11.87 -10.94
C ARG A 40 23.55 12.67 -12.25
N ALA A 41 24.38 12.32 -13.24
CA ALA A 41 24.38 12.97 -14.54
C ALA A 41 23.03 12.80 -15.29
N LEU A 42 22.30 11.70 -15.07
CA LEU A 42 20.97 11.47 -15.65
C LEU A 42 19.94 12.53 -15.22
N MET A 43 20.16 13.25 -14.11
CA MET A 43 19.29 14.35 -13.71
C MET A 43 19.20 15.45 -14.78
N ALA A 44 20.24 15.62 -15.62
CA ALA A 44 20.23 16.58 -16.71
C ALA A 44 19.13 16.33 -17.75
N GLU A 45 18.66 15.08 -17.87
CA GLU A 45 17.56 14.71 -18.77
C GLU A 45 16.19 15.12 -18.22
N LEU A 46 16.10 15.47 -16.93
CA LEU A 46 14.87 15.76 -16.21
C LEU A 46 14.75 17.23 -15.75
N PHE A 47 15.73 18.08 -16.06
CA PHE A 47 15.71 19.47 -15.61
C PHE A 47 14.59 20.26 -16.28
N ASP A 48 13.87 21.00 -15.45
CA ASP A 48 13.05 22.13 -15.84
C ASP A 48 13.51 23.38 -15.06
N PRO A 49 13.05 24.59 -15.43
CA PRO A 49 13.44 25.82 -14.74
C PRO A 49 13.14 25.85 -13.23
N GLN A 50 12.27 24.97 -12.73
CA GLN A 50 11.82 24.89 -11.34
C GLN A 50 12.67 23.91 -10.50
N PHE A 51 13.33 22.93 -11.10
CA PHE A 51 14.06 21.86 -10.39
C PHE A 51 15.52 21.65 -10.86
N ALA A 52 16.30 22.73 -10.95
CA ALA A 52 17.69 22.67 -11.39
C ALA A 52 18.74 22.38 -10.27
N ASN A 53 18.34 22.42 -9.00
CA ASN A 53 19.26 22.24 -7.87
C ASN A 53 19.50 20.75 -7.59
N VAL A 54 20.58 20.20 -8.15
CA VAL A 54 20.97 18.81 -7.89
C VAL A 54 21.73 18.69 -6.58
N ALA A 55 21.28 17.76 -5.74
CA ALA A 55 22.00 17.42 -4.51
C ALA A 55 23.30 16.65 -4.84
N ASP A 56 24.39 17.04 -4.18
CA ASP A 56 25.73 16.49 -4.36
C ASP A 56 26.06 15.35 -3.39
N TYR A 57 25.03 14.66 -2.87
CA TYR A 57 25.19 13.50 -1.98
C TYR A 57 25.52 12.23 -2.78
N ASP A 58 26.48 11.46 -2.29
CA ASP A 58 26.91 10.19 -2.91
C ASP A 58 26.01 9.01 -2.53
N CYS A 59 25.28 9.11 -1.42
CA CYS A 59 24.38 8.06 -0.95
C CYS A 59 23.24 8.61 -0.08
N PHE A 60 22.06 8.02 -0.18
CA PHE A 60 21.01 8.13 0.82
C PHE A 60 20.82 6.81 1.55
N SER A 61 21.07 6.79 2.85
CA SER A 61 20.74 5.67 3.74
C SER A 61 19.46 5.99 4.49
N GLN A 62 18.44 5.14 4.35
CA GLN A 62 17.15 5.30 5.03
C GLN A 62 16.88 4.08 5.90
N ALA A 63 16.76 4.29 7.21
CA ALA A 63 16.25 3.31 8.15
C ALA A 63 14.82 3.68 8.58
N VAL A 64 13.92 2.71 8.56
CA VAL A 64 12.53 2.85 9.02
C VAL A 64 12.36 1.98 10.25
N PHE A 65 11.79 2.53 11.31
CA PHE A 65 11.55 1.88 12.58
C PHE A 65 10.18 2.27 13.12
N ARG A 66 9.64 1.47 14.03
CA ARG A 66 8.33 1.71 14.64
C ARG A 66 8.42 2.74 15.76
N ASP A 67 9.49 2.67 16.53
CA ASP A 67 9.77 3.56 17.67
C ASP A 67 11.24 4.01 17.63
N ILE A 68 11.51 5.26 17.96
CA ILE A 68 12.87 5.78 18.07
C ILE A 68 13.68 5.05 19.15
N GLU A 69 13.03 4.51 20.18
CA GLU A 69 13.69 3.75 21.24
C GLU A 69 14.35 2.47 20.72
N ASP A 70 13.81 1.86 19.66
CA ASP A 70 14.40 0.70 18.97
C ASP A 70 15.80 1.04 18.45
N TYR A 71 15.90 2.19 17.77
CA TYR A 71 17.16 2.69 17.21
C TYR A 71 18.15 3.10 18.31
N LYS A 72 17.67 3.66 19.43
CA LYS A 72 18.51 3.98 20.59
C LYS A 72 19.09 2.73 21.25
N ARG A 73 18.29 1.69 21.46
CA ARG A 73 18.77 0.43 22.05
C ARG A 73 19.78 -0.27 21.15
N MET A 74 19.57 -0.23 19.82
CA MET A 74 20.55 -0.74 18.86
C MET A 74 21.92 -0.06 19.03
N LYS A 75 21.95 1.27 19.14
CA LYS A 75 23.20 2.02 19.36
C LYS A 75 23.90 1.71 20.69
N GLN A 76 23.20 1.13 21.64
CA GLN A 76 23.77 0.73 22.93
C GLN A 76 24.33 -0.70 22.94
N ASP A 77 24.03 -1.51 21.91
CA ASP A 77 24.49 -2.90 21.81
C ASP A 77 26.03 -2.97 21.81
N PRO A 78 26.65 -3.90 22.58
CA PRO A 78 28.11 -4.07 22.60
C PRO A 78 28.71 -4.30 21.20
N TRP A 79 28.05 -5.09 20.35
CA TRP A 79 28.47 -5.34 18.98
C TRP A 79 28.51 -4.05 18.17
N TYR A 80 27.48 -3.19 18.33
CA TYR A 80 27.44 -1.89 17.68
C TYR A 80 28.61 -1.01 18.13
N LYS A 81 28.87 -0.97 19.43
CA LYS A 81 29.93 -0.13 20.00
C LYS A 81 31.32 -0.53 19.52
N GLU A 82 31.56 -1.83 19.45
CA GLU A 82 32.84 -2.40 19.07
C GLU A 82 33.08 -2.35 17.55
N HIS A 83 32.06 -2.67 16.74
CA HIS A 83 32.25 -2.91 15.30
C HIS A 83 31.68 -1.81 14.39
N LEU A 84 30.71 -1.01 14.83
CA LEU A 84 29.96 -0.08 13.96
C LEU A 84 30.23 1.40 14.23
N ILE A 85 30.59 1.80 15.46
CA ILE A 85 30.79 3.21 15.81
C ILE A 85 31.86 3.88 14.94
N GLY A 86 32.99 3.21 14.72
CA GLY A 86 34.11 3.75 13.95
C GLY A 86 34.00 3.49 12.44
N ASP A 87 33.09 2.64 12.00
CA ASP A 87 33.05 2.20 10.60
C ASP A 87 32.78 3.37 9.64
N HIS A 88 31.96 4.33 10.07
CA HIS A 88 31.63 5.52 9.26
C HIS A 88 32.86 6.40 8.96
N GLU A 89 33.90 6.34 9.78
CA GLU A 89 35.14 7.09 9.54
C GLU A 89 35.96 6.51 8.37
N ASN A 90 35.73 5.23 8.03
CA ASN A 90 36.41 4.57 6.93
C ASN A 90 35.85 4.98 5.56
N PHE A 91 34.55 5.28 5.48
CA PHE A 91 33.86 5.46 4.20
C PHE A 91 33.13 6.79 4.03
N ALA A 92 32.78 7.50 5.11
CA ALA A 92 31.96 8.70 5.06
C ALA A 92 32.74 9.97 5.43
N ASP A 93 32.49 11.05 4.70
CA ASP A 93 32.79 12.39 5.18
C ASP A 93 31.72 12.80 6.19
N THR A 94 32.00 12.58 7.47
CA THR A 94 31.08 12.90 8.57
C THR A 94 30.83 14.41 8.73
N LYS A 95 31.66 15.28 8.14
CA LYS A 95 31.47 16.74 8.18
C LYS A 95 30.45 17.21 7.14
N ARG A 96 30.39 16.55 5.98
CA ARG A 96 29.38 16.82 4.93
C ARG A 96 28.10 16.01 5.10
N SER A 97 28.15 14.89 5.83
CA SER A 97 26.99 14.05 6.11
C SER A 97 25.89 14.82 6.85
N ARG A 98 24.63 14.64 6.41
CA ARG A 98 23.44 15.25 7.01
C ARG A 98 22.45 14.17 7.43
N MET A 99 21.73 14.40 8.52
CA MET A 99 20.71 13.48 9.04
C MET A 99 19.39 14.22 9.28
N THR A 100 18.28 13.54 9.05
CA THR A 100 16.93 14.01 9.38
C THR A 100 16.05 12.84 9.79
N ILE A 101 14.89 13.14 10.38
CA ILE A 101 13.87 12.16 10.77
C ILE A 101 12.49 12.68 10.39
N GLY A 102 11.62 11.77 9.93
CA GLY A 102 10.27 12.09 9.47
C GLY A 102 9.42 10.82 9.30
N TRP A 103 8.34 10.92 8.53
CA TRP A 103 7.45 9.79 8.20
C TRP A 103 7.47 9.48 6.69
N VAL A 104 7.06 8.26 6.33
CA VAL A 104 7.02 7.79 4.92
C VAL A 104 5.56 7.55 4.52
N GLU A 105 5.12 8.20 3.45
CA GLU A 105 3.89 7.87 2.73
C GLU A 105 4.26 7.28 1.37
N GLU A 106 3.62 6.17 0.97
CA GLU A 106 3.90 5.50 -0.29
C GLU A 106 2.60 5.38 -1.11
N PHE A 107 2.62 5.96 -2.31
CA PHE A 107 1.45 6.02 -3.20
C PHE A 107 1.54 5.04 -4.38
N VAL A 108 2.75 4.59 -4.72
CA VAL A 108 3.02 3.66 -5.82
C VAL A 108 4.09 2.66 -5.36
N ARG A 109 3.85 1.37 -5.58
CA ARG A 109 4.82 0.29 -5.34
C ARG A 109 4.75 -0.71 -6.48
N ASP A 110 5.91 -1.14 -6.98
CA ASP A 110 6.03 -2.11 -8.09
C ASP A 110 5.22 -1.71 -9.34
N GLY A 111 5.24 -0.43 -9.69
CA GLY A 111 4.48 0.12 -10.83
C GLY A 111 2.96 0.18 -10.61
N LYS A 112 2.47 -0.10 -9.40
CA LYS A 112 1.03 -0.12 -9.07
C LYS A 112 0.67 1.03 -8.14
N CYS A 113 -0.33 1.81 -8.53
CA CYS A 113 -0.99 2.75 -7.63
C CYS A 113 -1.58 1.97 -6.45
N LEU A 114 -1.21 2.35 -5.23
CA LEU A 114 -1.75 1.75 -4.04
C LEU A 114 -3.16 2.30 -3.80
N GLY A 115 -4.16 1.56 -4.29
CA GLY A 115 -5.59 1.74 -3.99
C GLY A 115 -6.53 1.15 -5.05
N SER A 116 -7.56 0.35 -4.79
CA SER A 116 -7.94 -0.53 -3.66
C SER A 116 -9.11 -1.46 -4.07
N MET A 117 -9.92 -1.13 -5.10
CA MET A 117 -11.17 -1.86 -5.35
C MET A 117 -11.01 -3.17 -6.16
N MET A 118 -10.34 -3.18 -7.32
CA MET A 118 -10.26 -4.43 -8.14
C MET A 118 -9.09 -5.35 -7.80
N ASN A 119 -8.03 -4.83 -7.16
CA ASN A 119 -6.81 -5.59 -6.87
C ASN A 119 -7.09 -6.84 -5.99
N ILE A 120 -8.09 -6.75 -5.10
CA ILE A 120 -8.47 -7.85 -4.22
C ILE A 120 -8.90 -9.07 -5.06
N SER A 121 -9.87 -8.89 -5.96
CA SER A 121 -10.39 -10.00 -6.76
C SER A 121 -9.43 -10.47 -7.86
N LEU A 122 -8.63 -9.56 -8.43
CA LEU A 122 -7.78 -9.87 -9.60
C LEU A 122 -6.41 -10.44 -9.23
N LEU A 123 -5.84 -10.05 -8.10
CA LEU A 123 -4.47 -10.41 -7.73
C LEU A 123 -4.38 -11.01 -6.34
N THR A 124 -5.00 -10.37 -5.33
CA THR A 124 -4.84 -10.84 -3.94
C THR A 124 -5.45 -12.22 -3.74
N ILE A 125 -6.73 -12.43 -4.09
CA ILE A 125 -7.37 -13.72 -3.85
C ILE A 125 -6.71 -14.88 -4.63
N PRO A 126 -6.41 -14.77 -5.94
CA PRO A 126 -5.68 -15.83 -6.65
C PRO A 126 -4.37 -16.22 -5.94
N VAL A 127 -3.58 -15.24 -5.49
CA VAL A 127 -2.36 -15.51 -4.74
C VAL A 127 -2.64 -16.25 -3.43
N LEU A 128 -3.68 -15.88 -2.68
CA LEU A 128 -4.03 -16.61 -1.45
C LEU A 128 -4.41 -18.07 -1.74
N LEU A 129 -5.20 -18.29 -2.80
CA LEU A 129 -5.64 -19.62 -3.20
C LEU A 129 -4.48 -20.50 -3.70
N ASP A 130 -3.53 -19.92 -4.44
CA ASP A 130 -2.39 -20.66 -5.00
C ASP A 130 -1.32 -20.98 -3.94
N THR A 131 -1.20 -20.17 -2.88
CA THR A 131 -0.11 -20.28 -1.90
C THR A 131 -0.51 -20.90 -0.57
N SER A 132 -1.82 -20.97 -0.26
CA SER A 132 -2.29 -21.49 1.03
C SER A 132 -2.61 -22.97 0.96
N VAL A 133 -1.85 -23.78 1.69
CA VAL A 133 -2.09 -25.22 1.83
C VAL A 133 -2.91 -25.57 3.08
N GLU A 134 -3.00 -24.64 4.05
CA GLU A 134 -3.73 -24.83 5.30
C GLU A 134 -5.04 -24.03 5.31
N PRO A 135 -6.21 -24.65 5.59
CA PRO A 135 -7.51 -23.98 5.57
C PRO A 135 -7.62 -22.84 6.58
N ALA A 136 -7.04 -23.02 7.78
CA ALA A 136 -7.03 -21.98 8.81
C ALA A 136 -6.27 -20.73 8.35
N HIS A 137 -5.10 -20.93 7.75
CA HIS A 137 -4.26 -19.85 7.26
C HIS A 137 -4.95 -19.08 6.11
N LEU A 138 -5.54 -19.80 5.16
CA LEU A 138 -6.27 -19.22 4.03
C LEU A 138 -7.44 -18.32 4.50
N ILE A 139 -8.24 -18.82 5.44
CA ILE A 139 -9.37 -18.08 5.99
C ILE A 139 -8.89 -16.85 6.79
N ASP A 140 -7.83 -16.97 7.58
CA ASP A 140 -7.25 -15.84 8.33
C ASP A 140 -6.71 -14.73 7.41
N GLN A 141 -6.05 -15.12 6.32
CA GLN A 141 -5.60 -14.17 5.31
C GLN A 141 -6.78 -13.46 4.63
N TRP A 142 -7.82 -14.21 4.25
CA TRP A 142 -9.03 -13.62 3.69
C TRP A 142 -9.72 -12.64 4.67
N VAL A 143 -9.83 -13.01 5.95
CA VAL A 143 -10.42 -12.14 6.99
C VAL A 143 -9.65 -10.82 7.09
N ARG A 144 -8.31 -10.85 7.03
CA ARG A 144 -7.49 -9.64 6.99
C ARG A 144 -7.78 -8.80 5.75
N VAL A 145 -7.87 -9.41 4.56
CA VAL A 145 -8.23 -8.71 3.32
C VAL A 145 -9.59 -8.04 3.44
N TYR A 146 -10.59 -8.75 3.95
CA TYR A 146 -11.93 -8.20 4.20
C TYR A 146 -11.87 -7.01 5.16
N HIS A 147 -11.13 -7.14 6.26
CA HIS A 147 -11.00 -6.12 7.30
C HIS A 147 -10.50 -4.78 6.74
N TYR A 148 -9.45 -4.81 5.93
CA TYR A 148 -8.94 -3.60 5.28
C TYR A 148 -9.93 -3.05 4.25
N GLY A 149 -10.49 -3.92 3.41
CA GLY A 149 -11.44 -3.52 2.37
C GLY A 149 -12.73 -2.89 2.92
N HIS A 150 -13.31 -3.46 3.96
CA HIS A 150 -14.57 -2.99 4.55
C HIS A 150 -14.45 -1.63 5.25
N ARG A 151 -13.26 -1.24 5.73
CA ARG A 151 -13.07 0.08 6.34
C ARG A 151 -12.89 1.20 5.32
N VAL A 152 -12.14 0.93 4.24
CA VAL A 152 -11.77 1.97 3.27
C VAL A 152 -12.83 2.15 2.19
N LEU A 153 -13.31 1.04 1.61
CA LEU A 153 -14.08 1.09 0.36
C LEU A 153 -15.51 1.65 0.52
N PRO A 154 -16.30 1.27 1.54
CA PRO A 154 -17.60 1.91 1.81
C PRO A 154 -17.49 3.41 2.06
N THR A 155 -16.47 3.83 2.80
CA THR A 155 -16.22 5.25 3.11
C THR A 155 -16.00 6.07 1.84
N LEU A 156 -15.18 5.57 0.92
CA LEU A 156 -14.95 6.20 -0.39
C LEU A 156 -16.23 6.25 -1.24
N SER A 157 -17.06 5.19 -1.21
CA SER A 157 -18.34 5.16 -1.92
C SER A 157 -19.31 6.20 -1.39
N VAL A 158 -19.39 6.38 -0.06
CA VAL A 158 -20.23 7.40 0.58
C VAL A 158 -19.74 8.81 0.24
N ALA A 159 -18.43 9.05 0.34
CA ALA A 159 -17.83 10.33 -0.04
C ALA A 159 -18.11 10.67 -1.52
N THR A 160 -17.98 9.69 -2.42
CA THR A 160 -18.30 9.85 -3.84
C THR A 160 -19.80 10.14 -4.04
N GLY A 161 -20.67 9.47 -3.30
CA GLY A 161 -22.11 9.77 -3.27
C GLY A 161 -22.41 11.22 -2.87
N PHE A 162 -21.71 11.75 -1.86
CA PHE A 162 -21.83 13.17 -1.48
C PHE A 162 -21.37 14.11 -2.59
N PHE A 163 -20.27 13.82 -3.29
CA PHE A 163 -19.84 14.64 -4.43
C PHE A 163 -20.87 14.64 -5.55
N TYR A 164 -21.50 13.49 -5.85
CA TYR A 164 -22.59 13.43 -6.82
C TYR A 164 -23.82 14.21 -6.36
N ALA A 165 -24.22 14.10 -5.10
CA ALA A 165 -25.34 14.86 -4.54
C ALA A 165 -25.08 16.37 -4.63
N TRP A 166 -23.85 16.82 -4.31
CA TRP A 166 -23.43 18.20 -4.46
C TRP A 166 -23.47 18.65 -5.94
N ALA A 167 -22.97 17.83 -6.86
CA ALA A 167 -23.03 18.11 -8.30
C ALA A 167 -24.48 18.24 -8.80
N VAL A 168 -25.39 17.38 -8.32
CA VAL A 168 -26.82 17.45 -8.61
C VAL A 168 -27.41 18.77 -8.10
N ALA A 169 -27.16 19.13 -6.85
CA ALA A 169 -27.67 20.37 -6.25
C ALA A 169 -27.23 21.62 -7.02
N ARG A 170 -25.94 21.70 -7.37
CA ARG A 170 -25.38 22.80 -8.16
C ARG A 170 -25.99 22.86 -9.55
N LYS A 171 -26.13 21.72 -10.23
CA LYS A 171 -26.69 21.67 -11.60
C LYS A 171 -28.18 22.01 -11.64
N ARG A 172 -28.95 21.51 -10.66
CA ARG A 172 -30.36 21.89 -10.47
C ARG A 172 -30.52 23.40 -10.31
N LYS A 173 -29.69 24.04 -9.47
CA LYS A 173 -29.71 25.49 -9.28
C LYS A 173 -29.41 26.28 -10.57
N SER A 174 -28.57 25.73 -11.44
CA SER A 174 -28.20 26.33 -12.73
C SER A 174 -29.11 25.95 -13.91
N GLY A 175 -30.22 25.22 -13.68
CA GLY A 175 -31.11 24.74 -14.76
C GLY A 175 -30.46 23.74 -15.73
N ARG A 176 -29.32 23.14 -15.37
CA ARG A 176 -28.57 22.20 -16.22
C ARG A 176 -29.04 20.76 -15.99
N PRO A 177 -28.91 19.87 -17.00
CA PRO A 177 -29.18 18.45 -16.83
C PRO A 177 -28.35 17.85 -15.67
N TRP A 178 -29.04 17.22 -14.72
CA TRP A 178 -28.46 16.67 -13.50
C TRP A 178 -28.74 15.17 -13.32
N GLY A 179 -29.67 14.59 -14.08
CA GLY A 179 -30.15 13.22 -13.89
C GLY A 179 -29.04 12.16 -13.93
N ILE A 180 -28.06 12.32 -14.82
CA ILE A 180 -26.93 11.38 -14.94
C ILE A 180 -26.02 11.37 -13.69
N PHE A 181 -25.86 12.51 -13.01
CA PHE A 181 -25.09 12.58 -11.77
C PHE A 181 -25.86 11.98 -10.59
N ALA A 182 -27.19 12.12 -10.58
CA ALA A 182 -28.04 11.44 -9.60
C ALA A 182 -27.96 9.92 -9.79
N LEU A 183 -28.06 9.44 -11.04
CA LEU A 183 -27.91 8.02 -11.37
C LEU A 183 -26.51 7.50 -10.97
N ALA A 184 -25.45 8.24 -11.30
CA ALA A 184 -24.08 7.90 -10.92
C ALA A 184 -23.91 7.74 -9.40
N GLY A 185 -24.46 8.67 -8.62
CA GLY A 185 -24.45 8.60 -7.16
C GLY A 185 -25.21 7.40 -6.60
N LEU A 186 -26.44 7.17 -7.08
CA LEU A 186 -27.27 6.04 -6.66
C LEU A 186 -26.63 4.69 -7.01
N THR A 187 -26.11 4.55 -8.22
CA THR A 187 -25.41 3.35 -8.67
C THR A 187 -24.15 3.11 -7.84
N THR A 188 -23.35 4.15 -7.57
CA THR A 188 -22.17 4.05 -6.69
C THR A 188 -22.54 3.54 -5.31
N MET A 189 -23.54 4.15 -4.67
CA MET A 189 -23.95 3.79 -3.31
C MET A 189 -24.66 2.44 -3.19
N SER A 190 -25.16 1.87 -4.30
CA SER A 190 -25.82 0.56 -4.33
C SER A 190 -24.90 -0.60 -3.94
N MET A 191 -23.58 -0.40 -3.92
CA MET A 191 -22.64 -1.40 -3.40
C MET A 191 -22.87 -1.71 -1.91
N LEU A 192 -23.39 -0.77 -1.13
CA LEU A 192 -23.67 -0.94 0.30
C LEU A 192 -24.83 -1.91 0.55
N PRO A 193 -26.06 -1.67 0.02
CA PRO A 193 -27.14 -2.63 0.18
C PRO A 193 -26.80 -3.98 -0.46
N PHE A 194 -26.09 -4.03 -1.60
CA PHE A 194 -25.61 -5.30 -2.16
C PHE A 194 -24.75 -6.11 -1.17
N THR A 195 -23.87 -5.42 -0.42
CA THR A 195 -23.04 -6.10 0.59
C THR A 195 -23.91 -6.68 1.72
N TRP A 196 -24.89 -5.92 2.21
CA TRP A 196 -25.73 -6.35 3.33
C TRP A 196 -26.79 -7.38 2.94
N THR A 197 -27.27 -7.38 1.71
CA THR A 197 -28.34 -8.32 1.30
C THR A 197 -27.80 -9.55 0.58
N VAL A 198 -26.77 -9.41 -0.26
CA VAL A 198 -26.28 -10.51 -1.10
C VAL A 198 -25.02 -11.15 -0.52
N MET A 199 -24.08 -10.34 -0.03
CA MET A 199 -22.79 -10.85 0.45
C MET A 199 -22.82 -11.30 1.91
N GLN A 200 -23.76 -10.79 2.72
CA GLN A 200 -23.76 -10.97 4.17
C GLN A 200 -23.73 -12.45 4.58
N ALA A 201 -24.53 -13.31 3.96
CA ALA A 201 -24.54 -14.73 4.27
C ALA A 201 -23.15 -15.37 4.08
N THR A 202 -22.49 -15.09 2.95
CA THR A 202 -21.15 -15.63 2.65
C THR A 202 -20.10 -15.06 3.62
N ASN A 203 -20.17 -13.77 3.94
CA ASN A 203 -19.28 -13.14 4.91
C ASN A 203 -19.42 -13.78 6.30
N SER A 204 -20.66 -13.95 6.78
CA SER A 204 -20.93 -14.56 8.08
C SER A 204 -20.43 -15.99 8.16
N THR A 205 -20.59 -16.78 7.10
CA THR A 205 -20.03 -18.13 7.03
C THR A 205 -18.51 -18.12 7.14
N LEU A 206 -17.81 -17.26 6.38
CA LEU A 206 -16.35 -17.16 6.43
C LEU A 206 -15.82 -16.74 7.81
N PHE A 207 -16.50 -15.82 8.50
CA PHE A 207 -16.16 -15.46 9.88
C PHE A 207 -16.42 -16.59 10.88
N ALA A 208 -17.55 -17.30 10.74
CA ALA A 208 -17.83 -18.47 11.56
C ALA A 208 -16.79 -19.57 11.35
N THR A 209 -16.36 -19.80 10.09
CA THR A 209 -15.28 -20.72 9.74
C THR A 209 -13.97 -20.35 10.42
N GLN A 210 -13.62 -19.06 10.50
CA GLN A 210 -12.43 -18.60 11.24
C GLN A 210 -12.50 -19.00 12.72
N ILE A 211 -13.64 -18.75 13.37
CA ILE A 211 -13.86 -19.09 14.78
C ILE A 211 -13.73 -20.60 14.99
N SER A 212 -14.36 -21.41 14.12
CA SER A 212 -14.24 -22.87 14.15
C SER A 212 -12.80 -23.35 13.99
N ASN A 213 -12.03 -22.78 13.05
CA ASN A 213 -10.63 -23.12 12.86
C ASN A 213 -9.79 -22.83 14.12
N HIS A 214 -10.00 -21.68 14.77
CA HIS A 214 -9.31 -21.32 16.01
C HIS A 214 -9.75 -22.19 17.20
N ALA A 215 -10.94 -22.77 17.15
CA ALA A 215 -11.43 -23.75 18.13
C ALA A 215 -10.93 -25.20 17.86
N GLY A 216 -10.07 -25.40 16.87
CA GLY A 216 -9.51 -26.71 16.53
C GLY A 216 -10.46 -27.62 15.73
N GLN A 217 -11.55 -27.07 15.18
CA GLN A 217 -12.43 -27.83 14.29
C GLN A 217 -11.83 -27.90 12.88
N VAL A 218 -11.80 -29.09 12.29
CA VAL A 218 -11.24 -29.32 10.96
C VAL A 218 -12.25 -28.90 9.90
N VAL A 219 -12.00 -27.76 9.26
CA VAL A 219 -12.68 -27.35 8.03
C VAL A 219 -11.82 -27.81 6.85
N SER A 220 -12.40 -28.48 5.86
CA SER A 220 -11.63 -28.91 4.69
C SER A 220 -11.15 -27.72 3.86
N LEU A 221 -9.96 -27.86 3.27
CA LEU A 221 -9.40 -26.85 2.37
C LEU A 221 -10.32 -26.56 1.18
N ASP A 222 -10.94 -27.59 0.61
CA ASP A 222 -11.90 -27.45 -0.50
C ASP A 222 -13.10 -26.55 -0.13
N ASN A 223 -13.61 -26.68 1.09
CA ASN A 223 -14.70 -25.84 1.58
C ASN A 223 -14.25 -24.38 1.74
N ALA A 224 -13.04 -24.16 2.27
CA ALA A 224 -12.46 -22.82 2.39
C ALA A 224 -12.25 -22.15 1.02
N ILE A 225 -11.70 -22.89 0.06
CA ILE A 225 -11.50 -22.45 -1.33
C ILE A 225 -12.83 -22.10 -1.98
N SER A 226 -13.85 -22.97 -1.84
CA SER A 226 -15.18 -22.74 -2.41
C SER A 226 -15.85 -21.48 -1.86
N LEU A 227 -15.78 -21.26 -0.54
CA LEU A 227 -16.33 -20.06 0.11
C LEU A 227 -15.63 -18.78 -0.36
N ILE A 228 -14.30 -18.79 -0.45
CA ILE A 228 -13.53 -17.63 -0.91
C ILE A 228 -13.78 -17.36 -2.40
N THR A 229 -13.90 -18.40 -3.22
CA THR A 229 -14.21 -18.27 -4.66
C THR A 229 -15.60 -17.66 -4.85
N LYS A 230 -16.60 -18.14 -4.12
CA LYS A 230 -17.95 -17.56 -4.10
C LYS A 230 -17.92 -16.09 -3.66
N TRP A 231 -17.21 -15.80 -2.57
CA TRP A 231 -17.05 -14.42 -2.11
C TRP A 231 -16.40 -13.53 -3.16
N THR A 232 -15.40 -14.03 -3.88
CA THR A 232 -14.66 -13.30 -4.91
C THR A 232 -15.54 -12.93 -6.09
N LEU A 233 -16.40 -13.86 -6.52
CA LEU A 233 -17.40 -13.58 -7.56
C LEU A 233 -18.33 -12.44 -7.13
N LEU A 234 -18.89 -12.53 -5.91
CA LEU A 234 -19.78 -11.50 -5.38
C LEU A 234 -19.07 -10.16 -5.18
N HIS A 235 -17.82 -10.17 -4.70
CA HIS A 235 -17.00 -8.98 -4.54
C HIS A 235 -16.71 -8.31 -5.89
N THR A 236 -16.44 -9.11 -6.93
CA THR A 236 -16.24 -8.62 -8.30
C THR A 236 -17.48 -7.91 -8.82
N THR A 237 -18.66 -8.51 -8.65
CA THR A 237 -19.93 -7.85 -8.97
C THR A 237 -20.10 -6.56 -8.18
N ARG A 238 -19.77 -6.57 -6.88
CA ARG A 238 -19.89 -5.40 -6.02
C ARG A 238 -19.06 -4.21 -6.52
N VAL A 239 -17.84 -4.43 -6.99
CA VAL A 239 -16.96 -3.33 -7.42
C VAL A 239 -17.36 -2.74 -8.77
N LEU A 240 -18.24 -3.40 -9.53
CA LEU A 240 -18.80 -2.84 -10.76
C LEU A 240 -19.77 -1.67 -10.48
N PHE A 241 -20.39 -1.60 -9.31
CA PHE A 241 -21.28 -0.50 -8.92
C PHE A 241 -20.56 0.86 -8.91
N PRO A 242 -19.50 1.08 -8.10
CA PRO A 242 -18.77 2.35 -8.09
C PRO A 242 -18.06 2.61 -9.43
N LEU A 243 -17.58 1.58 -10.14
CA LEU A 243 -17.00 1.74 -11.47
C LEU A 243 -18.02 2.28 -12.48
N THR A 244 -19.21 1.69 -12.52
CA THR A 244 -20.29 2.13 -13.40
C THR A 244 -20.74 3.54 -13.04
N GLY A 245 -20.86 3.85 -11.75
CA GLY A 245 -21.15 5.20 -11.28
C GLY A 245 -20.09 6.22 -11.72
N ALA A 246 -18.81 5.88 -11.61
CA ALA A 246 -17.71 6.73 -12.11
C ALA A 246 -17.81 6.99 -13.61
N LEU A 247 -18.08 5.96 -14.42
CA LEU A 247 -18.27 6.10 -15.87
C LEU A 247 -19.47 7.00 -16.21
N MET A 248 -20.59 6.85 -15.49
CA MET A 248 -21.76 7.73 -15.65
C MET A 248 -21.43 9.19 -15.32
N GLY A 249 -20.73 9.44 -14.21
CA GLY A 249 -20.31 10.78 -13.83
C GLY A 249 -19.36 11.43 -14.84
N TRP A 250 -18.43 10.63 -15.38
CA TRP A 250 -17.52 11.05 -16.45
C TRP A 250 -18.28 11.43 -17.72
N ILE A 251 -19.14 10.55 -18.23
CA ILE A 251 -19.98 10.81 -19.42
C ILE A 251 -20.85 12.05 -19.19
N GLY A 252 -21.44 12.18 -18.00
CA GLY A 252 -22.26 13.33 -17.62
C GLY A 252 -21.49 14.65 -17.61
N THR A 253 -20.18 14.59 -17.33
CA THR A 253 -19.28 15.75 -17.38
C THR A 253 -18.92 16.10 -18.81
N LEU A 254 -18.55 15.12 -19.65
CA LEU A 254 -18.23 15.32 -21.06
C LEU A 254 -19.40 15.93 -21.85
N ARG A 255 -20.64 15.46 -21.61
CA ARG A 255 -21.86 16.00 -22.26
C ARG A 255 -22.16 17.46 -21.93
N GLN A 256 -21.41 18.10 -21.03
CA GLN A 256 -21.58 19.50 -20.67
C GLN A 256 -20.44 20.39 -21.13
N LEU A 257 -19.38 19.79 -21.69
CA LEU A 257 -18.27 20.51 -22.31
C LEU A 257 -18.52 20.73 -23.82
N ASN A 258 -19.39 19.90 -24.41
CA ASN A 258 -19.90 20.03 -25.77
C ASN A 258 -21.27 20.71 -25.77
#